data_AF-A0A2W6DAA1-F1
#
_entry.id   AF-A0A2W6DAA1-F1
#
_cell.length_a   1.000
_cell.length_b   1.000
_cell.length_c   1.000
_cell.angle_alpha   90.00
_cell.angle_beta   90.00
_cell.angle_gamma   90.00
#
_symmetry.space_group_name_H-M   'P 1'
#
loop_
_entity.id
_entity.type
_entity.pdbx_description
1 polymer ?
#
loop_
_entity_poly.entity_id
_entity_poly.type
_entity_poly.pdbx_seq_one_letter_code
_entity_poly.pdbx_strand_id
1 'polypeptide(L)' 'MGLLDIYDTALPQVHGYLLSRCRDRTVAQDLTAETFLAAVTAARKQPTPPITTGWLIGSPGTSTGIRCPTPR' A
#
# COMPACT_ATOMS: atom_id res chain seq x y z
N MET A 1 -12.82 -1.21 -12.84
CA MET A 1 -12.38 -0.08 -12.02
C MET A 1 -10.86 -0.13 -11.93
N GLY A 2 -10.19 0.98 -12.26
CA GLY A 2 -8.73 1.09 -12.21
C GLY A 2 -8.26 1.69 -10.89
N LEU A 3 -6.96 1.64 -10.61
CA LEU A 3 -6.37 2.19 -9.38
C LEU A 3 -6.78 3.64 -9.09
N LEU A 4 -6.87 4.49 -10.11
CA LEU A 4 -7.24 5.91 -9.93
C LEU A 4 -8.63 6.10 -9.33
N ASP A 5 -9.57 5.21 -9.65
CA ASP A 5 -10.96 5.27 -9.20
C ASP A 5 -11.08 5.15 -7.67
N ILE A 6 -10.18 4.36 -7.07
CA ILE A 6 -10.19 4.09 -5.63
C ILE A 6 -9.15 4.91 -4.87
N TYR A 7 -8.29 5.67 -5.55
CA TYR A 7 -7.09 6.28 -4.96
C TYR A 7 -7.42 7.17 -3.77
N ASP A 8 -8.39 8.07 -3.93
CA ASP A 8 -8.81 9.03 -2.89
C ASP A 8 -9.31 8.33 -1.61
N THR A 9 -10.06 7.24 -1.79
CA THR A 9 -10.57 6.44 -0.67
C THR A 9 -9.54 5.49 -0.06
N ALA A 10 -8.68 4.90 -0.89
CA ALA A 10 -7.74 3.87 -0.47
C ALA A 10 -6.49 4.45 0.20
N LEU A 11 -6.04 5.63 -0.23
CA LEU A 11 -4.84 6.27 0.31
C LEU A 11 -4.91 6.54 1.82
N PRO A 12 -5.94 7.23 2.37
CA PRO A 12 -6.04 7.44 3.81
C PRO A 12 -6.23 6.14 4.58
N GLN A 13 -6.88 5.12 4.00
CA GLN A 13 -7.07 3.82 4.63
C GLN A 13 -5.75 3.03 4.76
N VAL A 14 -4.98 2.93 3.68
CA VAL A 14 -3.68 2.23 3.67
C VAL A 14 -2.67 2.95 4.56
N HIS A 15 -2.57 4.28 4.42
CA HIS A 15 -1.68 5.07 5.28
C HIS A 15 -2.08 4.97 6.75
N GLY A 16 -3.38 5.03 7.06
CA GLY A 16 -3.89 4.84 8.43
C GLY A 16 -3.58 3.46 9.00
N TYR A 17 -3.75 2.40 8.20
CA TYR A 17 -3.38 1.04 8.59
C TYR A 17 -1.88 0.93 8.89
N LEU A 18 -1.01 1.45 8.02
CA LEU A 18 0.43 1.41 8.19
C LEU A 18 0.90 2.25 9.39
N LEU A 19 0.32 3.43 9.59
CA LEU A 19 0.60 4.27 10.76
C LEU A 19 0.23 3.56 12.06
N SER A 20 -0.91 2.86 12.10
CA SER A 20 -1.33 2.10 13.28
C SER A 20 -0.38 0.93 13.62
N ARG A 21 0.23 0.33 12.58
CA ARG A 21 1.17 -0.79 12.70
C ARG A 21 2.57 -0.34 13.08
N CYS A 22 3.08 0.70 12.42
CA CYS A 22 4.47 1.10 12.57
C CYS A 22 4.71 2.14 13.64
N ARG A 23 3.66 2.89 14.04
CA ARG A 23 3.75 4.00 15.00
C ARG A 23 4.84 5.03 14.66
N ASP A 24 5.26 5.05 13.40
CA ASP A 24 6.25 5.95 12.83
C ASP A 24 5.66 6.48 11.52
N ARG A 25 5.54 7.80 11.43
CA ARG A 25 4.93 8.48 10.29
C ARG A 25 5.81 8.38 9.05
N THR A 26 7.12 8.46 9.20
CA THR A 26 8.08 8.38 8.09
C THR A 26 8.04 6.99 7.48
N VAL A 27 8.07 5.94 8.32
CA VAL A 27 7.96 4.55 7.84
C VAL A 27 6.61 4.30 7.19
N ALA A 28 5.51 4.80 7.77
CA ALA A 28 4.18 4.62 7.19
C ALA A 28 4.05 5.29 5.80
N GLN A 29 4.65 6.46 5.62
CA GLN A 29 4.63 7.18 4.33
C GLN A 29 5.44 6.45 3.26
N ASP A 30 6.63 5.97 3.60
CA ASP A 30 7.50 5.21 2.69
C ASP A 30 6.82 3.92 2.20
N LEU A 31 6.28 3.13 3.13
CA LEU A 31 5.54 1.90 2.81
C LEU A 31 4.26 2.18 1.99
N THR A 32 3.60 3.31 2.23
CA THR A 32 2.45 3.73 1.41
C THR A 32 2.91 4.00 -0.02
N ALA A 33 4.01 4.74 -0.21
CA ALA A 33 4.53 5.04 -1.55
C ALA A 33 4.92 3.77 -2.32
N GLU A 34 5.64 2.83 -1.68
CA GLU A 34 5.97 1.53 -2.28
C GLU A 34 4.72 0.75 -2.70
N THR A 35 3.71 0.69 -1.82
CA THR A 35 2.46 -0.03 -2.06
C THR A 35 1.72 0.52 -3.28
N PHE A 36 1.59 1.85 -3.37
CA PHE A 36 0.91 2.48 -4.51
C PHE A 36 1.72 2.34 -5.80
N LEU A 37 3.05 2.41 -5.76
CA LEU A 37 3.88 2.16 -6.94
C LEU A 37 3.74 0.71 -7.45
N ALA A 38 3.68 -0.26 -6.54
CA ALA A 38 3.38 -1.66 -6.87
C ALA A 38 1.98 -1.81 -7.47
N ALA A 39 0.99 -1.07 -6.97
CA ALA A 39 -0.36 -1.04 -7.52
C ALA A 39 -0.43 -0.48 -8.94
N VAL A 40 0.28 0.62 -9.24
CA VAL A 40 0.35 1.17 -10.61
C VAL A 40 1.01 0.14 -11.54
N THR A 41 2.05 -0.54 -11.06
CA THR A 41 2.72 -1.60 -11.82
C THR A 41 1.81 -2.78 -12.09
N ALA A 42 1.03 -3.22 -11.09
CA ALA A 42 0.03 -4.28 -11.25
C ALA A 42 -1.10 -3.87 -12.20
N ALA A 43 -1.56 -2.62 -12.13
CA ALA A 43 -2.60 -2.07 -13.00
C ALA A 43 -2.22 -2.10 -14.50
N ARG A 44 -0.92 -2.09 -14.82
CA ARG A 44 -0.40 -2.18 -16.18
C ARG A 44 -0.28 -3.62 -16.72
N LYS A 45 -0.45 -4.64 -15.87
CA LYS A 45 -0.37 -6.05 -16.28
C LYS A 45 -1.64 -6.51 -16.98
N GLN A 46 -1.50 -7.53 -17.83
CA GLN A 46 -2.61 -8.22 -18.50
C GLN A 46 -2.56 -9.72 -18.18
N PRO A 47 -3.62 -10.30 -17.59
CA PRO A 47 -4.84 -9.62 -17.14
C PRO A 47 -4.58 -8.69 -15.94
N THR A 48 -5.32 -7.59 -15.87
CA THR A 48 -5.20 -6.63 -14.77
C THR A 48 -5.81 -7.24 -13.50
N PRO A 49 -5.05 -7.35 -12.39
CA PRO A 49 -5.59 -7.86 -11.14
C PRO A 49 -6.59 -6.86 -10.54
N PRO A 50 -7.58 -7.33 -9.75
CA PRO A 50 -8.52 -6.46 -9.07
C PRO A 50 -7.82 -5.68 -7.95
N ILE A 51 -7.42 -4.44 -8.25
CA ILE A 51 -6.80 -3.55 -7.28
C ILE A 51 -7.89 -3.06 -6.31
N THR A 52 -7.86 -3.56 -5.10
CA THR A 52 -8.79 -3.23 -3.99
C THR A 52 -7.99 -2.81 -2.75
N THR A 53 -8.62 -2.16 -1.77
CA THR A 53 -7.94 -1.83 -0.51
C THR A 53 -7.34 -3.07 0.18
N GLY A 54 -8.05 -4.21 0.17
CA GLY A 54 -7.54 -5.47 0.71
C GLY A 54 -6.32 -5.99 -0.06
N TRP A 55 -6.32 -5.85 -1.38
CA TRP A 55 -5.14 -6.17 -2.20
C TRP A 55 -3.96 -5.25 -1.89
N LEU A 56 -4.18 -3.95 -1.69
CA LEU A 56 -3.12 -2.98 -1.34
C LEU A 56 -2.46 -3.33 -0.01
N ILE A 57 -3.27 -3.67 1.00
CA ILE A 57 -2.79 -4.07 2.34
C ILE A 57 -1.98 -5.39 2.28
N GLY A 58 -2.31 -6.29 1.36
CA GLY A 58 -1.64 -7.58 1.18
C GLY A 58 -0.68 -7.64 -0.01
N SER A 59 -0.35 -6.51 -0.63
CA SER A 59 0.32 -6.52 -1.94
C SER A 59 1.74 -7.12 -1.82
N PRO A 60 2.14 -8.04 -2.74
CA PRO A 60 3.42 -8.74 -2.65
C PRO A 60 4.63 -7.86 -3.00
N GLY A 61 4.42 -6.60 -3.35
CA GLY A 61 5.43 -5.68 -3.86
C GLY A 61 6.09 -4.78 -2.81
N THR A 62 5.60 -4.74 -1.57
CA THR A 62 6.34 -4.07 -0.48
C THR A 62 7.56 -4.92 -0.15
N SER A 63 8.75 -4.41 -0.45
CA SER A 63 10.05 -5.09 -0.39
C SER A 63 10.36 -5.77 0.97
N THR A 64 9.59 -5.49 2.01
CA THR A 64 9.75 -6.05 3.35
C THR A 64 8.38 -6.23 4.00
N GLY A 65 7.79 -7.43 3.96
CA GLY A 65 6.49 -7.69 4.58
C GLY A 65 6.41 -7.18 6.02
N ILE A 66 5.73 -6.04 6.23
CA ILE A 66 5.38 -5.38 7.50
C ILE A 66 6.39 -5.64 8.65
N ARG A 67 7.69 -5.47 8.41
CA ARG A 67 8.63 -5.24 9.52
C ARG A 67 8.61 -3.75 9.81
N CYS A 68 7.60 -3.33 10.56
CA CYS A 68 7.74 -2.09 11.29
C CYS A 68 8.97 -2.26 12.20
N PRO A 69 10.01 -1.42 12.09
CA PRO A 69 11.13 -1.47 13.02
C PRO A 69 10.56 -1.30 14.42
N THR A 70 10.96 -2.19 15.36
CA THR A 70 10.61 -2.00 16.77
C THR A 70 11.09 -0.61 17.21
N PRO A 71 10.22 0.20 17.84
CA PRO A 71 10.66 1.48 18.39
C PRO A 71 11.81 1.21 19.37
N ARG A 72 12.95 1.88 19.19
CA ARG A 72 14.07 1.84 20.14
C ARG A 72 13.69 2.55 21.44
#